data_AF-A0A0R3LSI5-F1
#
_entry.id   AF-A0A0R3LSI5-F1
#
_cell.length_a   1.000
_cell.length_b   1.000
_cell.length_c   1.000
_cell.angle_alpha   90.00
_cell.angle_beta   90.00
_cell.angle_gamma   90.00
#
_symmetry.space_group_name_H-M   'P 1'
#
loop_
_entity.id
_entity.type
_entity.pdbx_description
1 polymer ?
#
loop_
_entity_poly.entity_id
_entity_poly.type
_entity_poly.pdbx_seq_one_letter_code
_entity_poly.pdbx_strand_id
1 'polypeptide(L)' 'MGPDEIKRLTDAYEHTLSVLSVKDRDDLLAELIAKKIIEIGQTGLKDPAQISARAIEVIGLP' A
#
# COMPACT_ATOMS: atom_id res chain seq x y z
N MET A 1 -4.14 15.23 4.62
CA MET A 1 -4.76 14.21 3.75
C MET A 1 -6.27 14.42 3.80
N GLY A 2 -6.92 14.50 2.63
CA GLY A 2 -8.38 14.55 2.56
C GLY A 2 -9.00 13.16 2.64
N PRO A 3 -10.32 13.03 2.86
CA PRO A 3 -11.01 11.74 2.96
C PRO A 3 -10.83 10.87 1.70
N ASP A 4 -10.82 11.47 0.50
CA ASP A 4 -10.57 10.77 -0.76
C ASP A 4 -9.15 10.20 -0.86
N GLU A 5 -8.17 10.92 -0.30
CA GLU A 5 -6.77 10.48 -0.27
C GLU A 5 -6.60 9.31 0.69
N ILE A 6 -7.19 9.39 1.88
CA ILE A 6 -7.20 8.30 2.85
C ILE A 6 -7.84 7.05 2.23
N LYS A 7 -9.02 7.20 1.60
CA LYS A 7 -9.73 6.07 0.97
C LYS A 7 -8.88 5.40 -0.10
N ARG A 8 -8.20 6.18 -0.95
CA ARG A 8 -7.28 5.65 -1.96
C ARG A 8 -6.11 4.88 -1.36
N LEU A 9 -5.50 5.42 -0.32
CA LEU A 9 -4.38 4.77 0.37
C LEU A 9 -4.82 3.47 1.04
N THR A 10 -6.01 3.47 1.67
CA THR A 10 -6.60 2.26 2.24
C THR A 10 -6.87 1.21 1.16
N ASP A 11 -7.43 1.60 0.01
CA ASP A 11 -7.71 0.67 -1.10
C ASP A 11 -6.42 0.05 -1.64
N ALA A 12 -5.37 0.85 -1.84
CA ALA A 12 -4.05 0.37 -2.26
C ALA A 12 -3.41 -0.57 -1.22
N TYR A 13 -3.59 -0.27 0.07
CA TYR A 13 -3.10 -1.11 1.17
C TYR A 13 -3.78 -2.47 1.20
N GLU A 14 -5.13 -2.50 1.18
CA GLU A 14 -5.90 -3.75 1.20
C GLU A 14 -5.66 -4.58 -0.06
N HIS A 15 -5.52 -3.93 -1.22
CA HIS A 15 -5.14 -4.60 -2.46
C HIS A 15 -3.77 -5.27 -2.34
N THR A 16 -2.78 -4.58 -1.78
CA THR A 16 -1.42 -5.12 -1.62
C THR A 16 -1.39 -6.30 -0.66
N LEU A 17 -2.10 -6.22 0.47
CA LEU A 17 -2.22 -7.36 1.41
C LEU A 17 -2.85 -8.58 0.74
N SER A 18 -3.89 -8.37 -0.07
CA SER A 18 -4.56 -9.44 -0.82
C SER A 18 -3.62 -10.09 -1.84
N VAL A 19 -2.90 -9.29 -2.64
CA VAL A 19 -1.93 -9.77 -3.63
C VAL A 19 -0.80 -10.57 -2.98
N LEU A 20 -0.30 -10.09 -1.84
CA LEU A 20 0.79 -10.75 -1.09
C LEU A 20 0.29 -11.87 -0.17
N SER A 21 -1.02 -12.15 -0.15
CA SER A 21 -1.66 -13.13 0.76
C SER A 21 -1.26 -12.95 2.24
N VAL A 22 -1.04 -11.71 2.66
CA VAL A 22 -0.73 -11.35 4.04
C VAL A 22 -2.03 -11.44 4.84
N LYS A 23 -2.14 -12.49 5.65
CA LYS A 23 -3.34 -12.75 6.47
C LYS A 23 -3.29 -12.05 7.82
N ASP A 24 -2.09 -11.90 8.39
CA ASP A 24 -1.93 -11.25 9.68
C ASP A 24 -1.66 -9.76 9.48
N ARG A 25 -2.53 -8.93 10.05
CA ARG A 25 -2.38 -7.46 9.99
C ARG A 25 -1.35 -6.94 11.00
N ASP A 26 -0.94 -7.78 11.96
CA ASP A 26 0.14 -7.50 12.92
C ASP A 26 1.52 -7.99 12.41
N ASP A 27 1.59 -8.53 11.19
CA ASP A 27 2.89 -8.85 10.58
C ASP A 27 3.70 -7.58 10.35
N LEU A 28 5.01 -7.64 10.63
CA LEU A 28 5.97 -6.58 10.29
C LEU A 28 5.88 -6.19 8.80
N LEU A 29 5.48 -7.14 7.95
CA LEU A 29 5.24 -6.92 6.54
C LEU A 29 4.02 -6.01 6.30
N ALA A 30 2.93 -6.18 7.04
CA ALA A 30 1.74 -5.34 6.94
C ALA A 30 2.06 -3.90 7.35
N GLU A 31 2.80 -3.69 8.44
CA GLU A 31 3.26 -2.35 8.85
C GLU A 31 4.17 -1.70 7.79
N LEU A 32 5.09 -2.49 7.21
CA LEU A 32 5.99 -2.03 6.17
C LEU A 32 5.22 -1.62 4.90
N ILE A 33 4.22 -2.40 4.50
CA ILE A 33 3.32 -2.09 3.38
C ILE A 33 2.57 -0.79 3.67
N ALA A 34 1.95 -0.64 4.84
CA ALA A 34 1.20 0.56 5.19
C ALA A 34 2.07 1.83 5.08
N LYS A 35 3.28 1.77 5.64
CA LYS A 35 4.25 2.86 5.55
C LYS A 35 4.61 3.20 4.11
N LYS A 36 4.89 2.17 3.29
CA LYS A 36 5.25 2.37 1.87
C LYS A 36 4.12 2.95 1.04
N ILE A 37 2.90 2.48 1.24
CA ILE A 37 1.70 3.01 0.57
C ILE A 37 1.52 4.50 0.87
N ILE A 38 1.69 4.92 2.14
CA ILE A 38 1.61 6.33 2.54
C ILE A 38 2.72 7.16 1.87
N GLU A 39 3.98 6.69 1.93
CA GLU A 39 5.11 7.36 1.29
C GLU A 39 4.88 7.54 -0.22
N ILE A 40 4.42 6.50 -0.91
CA ILE A 40 4.17 6.53 -2.36
C ILE A 40 2.98 7.43 -2.68
N GLY A 41 1.87 7.38 -1.94
CA GLY A 41 0.74 8.26 -2.22
C GLY A 41 1.02 9.74 -1.93
N GLN A 42 1.99 10.05 -1.05
CA GLN A 42 2.48 11.42 -0.84
C GLN A 42 3.28 11.96 -2.04
N THR A 43 3.76 11.11 -2.95
CA THR A 43 4.45 11.56 -4.18
C THR A 43 3.51 12.19 -5.22
N GLY A 44 2.20 12.19 -4.96
CA GLY A 44 1.17 12.71 -5.87
C GLY A 44 0.56 11.64 -6.78
N LEU A 45 0.94 10.37 -6.61
CA LEU A 45 0.28 9.24 -7.26
C LEU A 45 -1.19 9.17 -6.81
N LYS A 46 -2.11 9.14 -7.78
CA LYS A 46 -3.56 9.10 -7.55
C LYS A 46 -4.22 7.78 -7.91
N ASP A 47 -3.44 6.81 -8.37
CA ASP A 47 -3.98 5.52 -8.77
C ASP A 47 -3.62 4.46 -7.71
N PRO A 48 -4.61 3.84 -7.04
CA PRO A 48 -4.33 2.88 -5.97
C PRO A 48 -3.62 1.62 -6.47
N ALA A 49 -3.89 1.17 -7.70
CA ALA A 49 -3.21 0.01 -8.28
C ALA A 49 -1.73 0.32 -8.57
N GLN A 50 -1.42 1.53 -9.06
CA GLN A 50 -0.03 1.94 -9.23
C GLN A 50 0.69 2.12 -7.89
N ILE A 51 0.02 2.66 -6.87
CA ILE A 51 0.60 2.77 -5.51
C ILE A 51 0.92 1.38 -4.96
N SER A 52 0.02 0.41 -5.14
CA SER A 52 0.22 -0.98 -4.74
C SER A 52 1.39 -1.64 -5.48
N ALA A 53 1.43 -1.56 -6.81
CA ALA A 53 2.50 -2.13 -7.62
C ALA A 53 3.88 -1.58 -7.19
N ARG A 54 3.98 -0.27 -6.98
CA ARG A 54 5.19 0.37 -6.49
C ARG A 54 5.58 -0.09 -5.08
N ALA A 55 4.61 -0.29 -4.20
CA ALA A 55 4.89 -0.80 -2.86
C ALA A 55 5.46 -2.22 -2.94
N ILE A 56 4.89 -3.10 -3.79
CA ILE A 56 5.38 -4.47 -4.01
C ILE A 56 6.81 -4.45 -4.57
N GLU A 57 7.07 -3.63 -5.61
CA GLU A 57 8.40 -3.46 -6.20
C GLU A 57 9.44 -3.01 -5.17
N VAL A 58 9.10 -2.04 -4.31
CA VAL A 58 10.03 -1.49 -3.31
C VAL A 58 10.31 -2.49 -2.18
N ILE A 59 9.32 -3.30 -1.80
CA ILE A 59 9.49 -4.33 -0.77
C ILE A 59 10.33 -5.50 -1.31
N GLY A 60 10.46 -5.63 -2.64
CA GLY A 60 11.33 -6.62 -3.27
C GLY A 60 10.78 -8.04 -3.21
N LEU A 61 9.45 -8.18 -3.12
CA LEU A 61 8.80 -9.48 -3.24
C LEU A 61 8.70 -9.84 -4.72
N PRO A 62 9.23 -11.01 -5.14
CA PRO A 62 9.28 -11.42 -6.55
C PRO A 62 7.89 -11.73 -7.15
#